data_AF-A0A246PZS2-F1
#
_entry.id   AF-A0A246PZS2-F1
#
_cell.length_a   1.000
_cell.length_b   1.000
_cell.length_c   1.000
_cell.angle_alpha   90.00
_cell.angle_beta   90.00
_cell.angle_gamma   90.00
#
_symmetry.space_group_name_H-M   'P 1'
#
loop_
_entity.id
_entity.type
_entity.pdbx_description
1 polymer ?
#
loop_
_entity_poly.entity_id
_entity_poly.type
_entity_poly.pdbx_seq_one_letter_code
_entity_poly.pdbx_strand_id
1 'polypeptide(L)'
;MYISKTLGRFNLISNEKRWQVGMLMPDGKFLSELWPEDEEPDIDGVPPSVILEMIEKRLNSYLFKSDRDKDLARIAAYREQAEQLDDAWARAKIAQYERLANNLRCYLVSEDAA
;
A
#
# COMPACT_ATOMS: atom_id res chain seq x y z
N MET A 1 8.21 0.50 6.64
CA MET A 1 7.28 -0.17 5.72
C MET A 1 6.72 0.86 4.78
N TYR A 2 6.68 0.57 3.49
CA TYR A 2 6.26 1.52 2.45
C TYR A 2 5.18 0.87 1.59
N ILE A 3 4.04 1.54 1.52
CA ILE A 3 2.91 1.16 0.67
C ILE A 3 2.79 2.25 -0.41
N SER A 4 2.67 1.85 -1.67
CA SER A 4 2.56 2.77 -2.79
C SER A 4 1.44 2.38 -3.75
N LYS A 5 0.82 3.41 -4.33
CA LYS A 5 -0.05 3.33 -5.51
C LYS A 5 0.51 4.23 -6.60
N THR A 6 0.70 3.68 -7.80
CA THR A 6 1.21 4.45 -8.95
C THR A 6 0.49 4.03 -10.22
N LEU A 7 0.02 5.00 -11.02
CA LEU A 7 -0.48 4.74 -12.39
C LEU A 7 0.67 4.85 -13.38
N GLY A 8 0.91 3.81 -14.17
CA GLY A 8 2.05 3.77 -15.08
C GLY A 8 1.95 2.73 -16.18
N ARG A 9 2.92 2.76 -17.09
CA ARG A 9 3.08 1.73 -18.13
C ARG A 9 4.03 0.67 -17.62
N PHE A 10 3.50 -0.53 -17.40
CA PHE A 10 4.25 -1.67 -16.87
C PHE A 10 4.54 -2.75 -17.91
N ASN A 11 4.05 -2.56 -19.14
CA ASN A 11 4.36 -3.39 -20.30
C ASN A 11 5.06 -2.52 -21.35
N LEU A 12 6.28 -2.90 -21.74
CA LEU A 12 7.08 -2.14 -22.72
C LEU A 12 6.47 -2.14 -24.13
N ILE A 13 5.58 -3.08 -24.43
CA ILE A 13 5.01 -3.29 -25.77
C ILE A 13 3.58 -2.73 -25.84
N SER A 14 3.01 -2.27 -24.72
CA SER A 14 1.67 -1.68 -24.65
C SER A 14 1.71 -0.25 -24.13
N ASN A 15 0.85 0.61 -24.68
CA ASN A 15 0.64 1.95 -24.14
C ASN A 15 -0.37 2.00 -22.98
N GLU A 16 -0.99 0.85 -22.68
CA GLU A 16 -1.95 0.68 -21.60
C GLU A 16 -1.31 1.03 -20.26
N LYS A 17 -1.96 1.95 -19.54
CA LYS A 17 -1.59 2.26 -18.16
C LYS A 17 -2.34 1.32 -17.22
N ARG A 18 -1.69 1.02 -16.10
CA ARG A 18 -2.27 0.21 -15.02
C ARG A 18 -1.91 0.82 -13.69
N TRP A 19 -2.76 0.64 -12.71
CA TRP A 19 -2.44 0.95 -11.33
C TRP A 19 -1.55 -0.16 -10.77
N GLN A 20 -0.42 0.20 -10.18
CA GLN A 20 0.40 -0.70 -9.38
C GLN A 20 0.17 -0.38 -7.90
N VAL A 21 -0.30 -1.37 -7.15
CA VAL A 21 -0.26 -1.33 -5.68
C VAL A 21 0.87 -2.22 -5.21
N GLY A 22 1.71 -1.67 -4.34
CA GLY A 22 2.93 -2.33 -3.90
C GLY A 22 3.28 -2.14 -2.44
N MET A 23 3.63 -3.27 -1.83
CA MET A 23 4.22 -3.56 -0.54
C MET A 23 5.76 -3.61 -0.49
N LEU A 24 6.51 -2.71 0.16
CA LEU A 24 7.87 -3.05 0.58
C LEU A 24 7.81 -3.93 1.84
N MET A 25 8.18 -5.19 1.68
CA MET A 25 8.14 -6.19 2.75
C MET A 25 9.37 -6.10 3.67
N PRO A 26 9.29 -6.61 4.91
CA PRO A 26 10.40 -6.65 5.86
C PRO A 26 11.69 -7.32 5.34
N ASP A 27 11.57 -8.30 4.44
CA ASP A 27 12.73 -8.94 3.77
C ASP A 27 13.41 -8.05 2.70
N GLY A 28 12.97 -6.80 2.56
CA GLY A 28 13.48 -5.84 1.58
C GLY A 28 12.97 -6.08 0.16
N LYS A 29 12.11 -7.08 -0.08
CA LYS A 29 11.54 -7.36 -1.39
C LYS A 29 10.21 -6.66 -1.56
N PHE A 30 9.92 -6.29 -2.81
CA PHE A 30 8.65 -5.71 -3.16
C PHE A 30 7.63 -6.80 -3.49
N LEU A 31 6.40 -6.63 -3.04
CA LEU A 31 5.23 -7.43 -3.44
C LEU A 31 4.23 -6.47 -4.08
N SER A 32 3.83 -6.70 -5.33
CA SER A 32 2.95 -5.77 -6.02
C SER A 32 2.07 -6.45 -7.05
N GLU A 33 0.91 -5.88 -7.30
CA GLU A 33 0.01 -6.29 -8.36
C GLU A 33 -0.47 -5.12 -9.20
N LEU A 34 -1.07 -5.46 -10.36
CA LEU A 34 -1.56 -4.51 -11.34
C LEU A 34 -3.08 -4.58 -11.49
N TRP A 35 -3.71 -3.41 -11.52
CA TRP A 35 -5.12 -3.19 -11.82
C TRP A 35 -5.28 -2.39 -13.11
N PRO A 36 -6.34 -2.63 -13.89
CA PRO A 36 -6.75 -1.77 -15.01
C PRO A 36 -6.86 -0.31 -14.60
N GLU A 37 -6.65 0.61 -15.54
CA GLU A 37 -6.71 2.07 -15.28
C GLU A 37 -8.07 2.53 -14.75
N ASP A 38 -9.15 1.88 -15.15
CA ASP A 38 -10.54 2.12 -14.72
C ASP A 38 -10.92 1.45 -13.39
N GLU A 39 -10.06 0.58 -12.86
CA GLU A 39 -10.24 -0.11 -11.58
C GLU A 39 -9.22 0.40 -10.55
N GLU A 40 -9.23 1.72 -10.27
CA GLU A 40 -8.32 2.28 -9.27
C GLU A 40 -8.57 1.65 -7.88
N PRO A 41 -7.55 1.01 -7.27
CA PRO A 41 -7.67 0.49 -5.92
C PRO A 41 -7.58 1.62 -4.88
N ASP A 42 -8.51 1.61 -3.93
CA ASP A 42 -8.47 2.48 -2.76
C ASP A 42 -7.52 1.89 -1.71
N ILE A 43 -6.40 2.58 -1.49
CA ILE A 43 -5.38 2.17 -0.53
C ILE A 43 -5.01 3.28 0.46
N ASP A 44 -5.78 4.35 0.50
CA ASP A 44 -5.47 5.48 1.37
C ASP A 44 -5.94 5.17 2.80
N GLY A 45 -4.99 5.21 3.74
CA GLY A 45 -5.29 4.95 5.15
C GLY A 45 -5.59 3.50 5.50
N VAL A 46 -5.32 2.54 4.60
CA VAL A 46 -5.47 1.12 4.90
C VAL A 46 -4.18 0.50 5.44
N PRO A 47 -4.29 -0.46 6.38
CA PRO A 47 -3.14 -1.12 6.97
C PRO A 47 -2.52 -2.18 6.03
N PRO A 48 -1.27 -2.61 6.29
CA PRO A 48 -0.57 -3.65 5.56
C PRO A 48 -1.37 -4.95 5.36
N SER A 49 -2.09 -5.42 6.38
CA SER A 49 -2.93 -6.63 6.29
C SER A 49 -3.98 -6.54 5.18
N VAL A 50 -4.68 -5.42 5.08
CA VAL A 50 -5.70 -5.16 4.05
C VAL A 50 -5.07 -5.09 2.66
N ILE A 51 -3.85 -4.54 2.54
CA ILE A 51 -3.10 -4.56 1.27
C ILE A 51 -2.74 -5.99 0.87
N LEU A 52 -2.31 -6.83 1.81
CA LEU A 52 -2.01 -8.24 1.54
C LEU A 52 -3.24 -9.00 1.04
N GLU A 53 -4.41 -8.79 1.65
CA GLU A 53 -5.68 -9.36 1.20
C GLU A 53 -6.06 -8.90 -0.21
N MET A 54 -5.87 -7.62 -0.50
CA MET A 54 -6.15 -7.04 -1.82
C MET A 54 -5.26 -7.64 -2.90
N ILE A 55 -3.97 -7.78 -2.61
CA ILE A 55 -2.99 -8.40 -3.51
C ILE A 55 -3.29 -9.90 -3.69
N GLU A 56 -3.59 -10.62 -2.60
CA GLU A 56 -3.96 -12.05 -2.67
C GLU A 56 -5.20 -12.27 -3.52
N LYS A 57 -6.26 -11.49 -3.31
CA LYS A 57 -7.49 -11.55 -4.11
C LYS A 57 -7.18 -11.31 -5.58
N ARG A 58 -6.28 -10.37 -5.89
CA ARG A 58 -5.85 -10.10 -7.26
C ARG A 58 -5.06 -11.26 -7.85
N LEU A 59 -4.10 -11.83 -7.11
CA LEU A 59 -3.33 -13.01 -7.52
C LEU A 59 -4.23 -14.19 -7.85
N ASN A 60 -5.24 -14.43 -7.01
CA ASN A 60 -6.21 -15.51 -7.20
C ASN A 60 -7.16 -15.30 -8.39
N SER A 61 -7.27 -14.08 -8.92
CA SER A 61 -8.05 -13.80 -10.14
C SER A 61 -7.36 -14.28 -11.43
N TYR A 62 -6.04 -14.50 -11.41
CA TYR A 62 -5.31 -14.98 -12.58
C TYR A 62 -5.43 -16.50 -12.72
N LEU A 63 -5.83 -16.95 -13.91
CA LEU A 63 -5.79 -18.36 -14.29
C LEU A 63 -4.34 -18.87 -14.40
N PHE A 64 -3.43 -18.05 -14.93
CA PHE A 64 -2.02 -18.39 -15.09
C PHE A 64 -1.14 -17.19 -14.73
N LYS A 65 -0.25 -17.37 -13.76
CA LYS A 65 0.81 -16.42 -13.41
C LYS A 65 2.01 -17.18 -12.84
N SER A 66 3.18 -16.99 -13.45
CA SER A 66 4.37 -17.81 -13.20
C SER A 66 4.86 -17.79 -11.75
N ASP A 67 4.73 -16.65 -11.06
CA ASP A 67 5.17 -16.46 -9.67
C ASP A 67 4.02 -16.53 -8.65
N ARG A 68 2.81 -16.94 -9.06
CA ARG A 68 1.61 -16.88 -8.20
C ARG A 68 1.81 -17.60 -6.88
N ASP A 69 2.25 -18.85 -6.92
CA ASP A 69 2.37 -19.68 -5.72
C ASP A 69 3.46 -19.18 -4.78
N LYS A 70 4.53 -18.60 -5.33
CA LYS A 70 5.60 -17.97 -4.55
C LYS A 70 5.11 -16.71 -3.86
N ASP A 71 4.33 -15.87 -4.54
CA ASP A 71 3.74 -14.67 -3.95
C ASP A 71 2.68 -15.02 -2.90
N LEU A 72 1.85 -16.03 -3.14
CA LEU A 72 0.88 -16.54 -2.15
C LEU A 72 1.57 -17.12 -0.91
N ALA A 73 2.62 -17.92 -1.08
CA ALA A 73 3.41 -18.44 0.04
C ALA A 73 4.04 -17.31 0.87
N ARG A 74 4.51 -16.25 0.18
CA ARG A 74 5.04 -15.07 0.83
C ARG A 74 3.95 -14.33 1.62
N ILE A 75 2.77 -14.12 1.04
CA ILE A 75 1.62 -13.52 1.73
C ILE A 75 1.24 -14.34 2.97
N ALA A 76 1.19 -15.66 2.87
CA ALA A 76 0.90 -16.54 3.98
C ALA A 76 1.91 -16.39 5.13
N ALA A 77 3.21 -16.36 4.82
CA ALA A 77 4.25 -16.14 5.84
C ALA A 77 4.12 -14.78 6.54
N TYR A 78 3.72 -13.73 5.82
CA TYR A 78 3.54 -12.40 6.40
C TYR A 78 2.23 -12.24 7.17
N ARG A 79 1.22 -13.05 6.88
CA ARG A 79 -0.02 -13.07 7.67
C ARG A 79 0.19 -13.47 9.12
N GLU A 80 1.15 -14.36 9.38
CA GLU A 80 1.51 -14.75 10.74
C GLU A 80 2.02 -13.57 11.59
N GLN A 81 2.46 -12.50 10.93
CA GLN A 81 3.00 -11.28 11.56
C GLN A 81 2.17 -10.03 11.24
N ALA A 82 0.95 -10.21 10.69
CA ALA A 82 0.15 -9.09 10.18
C ALA A 82 -0.19 -8.08 11.28
N GLU A 83 -0.52 -8.54 12.48
CA GLU A 83 -0.84 -7.66 13.61
C GLU A 83 0.33 -6.75 14.00
N GLN A 84 1.56 -7.28 14.04
CA GLN A 84 2.75 -6.49 14.35
C GLN A 84 3.08 -5.50 13.23
N LEU A 85 2.84 -5.90 11.98
CA LEU A 85 3.02 -5.02 10.82
C LEU A 85 2.03 -3.85 10.84
N ASP A 86 0.77 -4.14 11.17
CA ASP A 86 -0.30 -3.15 11.27
C ASP A 86 -0.07 -2.18 12.44
N ASP A 87 0.34 -2.66 13.62
CA ASP A 87 0.71 -1.81 14.75
C ASP A 87 1.89 -0.88 14.40
N ALA A 88 2.95 -1.43 13.80
CA ALA A 88 4.11 -0.64 13.39
C ALA A 88 3.75 0.42 12.35
N TRP A 89 2.89 0.07 11.38
CA TRP A 89 2.36 1.00 10.39
C TRP A 89 1.50 2.10 11.04
N ALA A 90 0.60 1.73 11.94
CA ALA A 90 -0.30 2.66 12.61
C ALA A 90 0.49 3.67 13.45
N ARG A 91 1.47 3.21 14.23
CA ARG A 91 2.39 4.09 14.99
C ARG A 91 3.12 5.07 14.08
N ALA A 92 3.63 4.60 12.95
CA ALA A 92 4.34 5.45 11.99
C ALA A 92 3.40 6.51 11.38
N LYS A 93 2.15 6.14 11.06
CA LYS A 93 1.13 7.06 10.54
C LYS A 93 0.70 8.09 11.56
N ILE A 94 0.45 7.69 12.80
CA ILE A 94 0.14 8.62 13.90
C ILE A 94 1.27 9.65 14.03
N ALA A 95 2.52 9.20 14.11
CA ALA A 95 3.67 10.09 14.22
C ALA A 95 3.82 11.03 13.00
N GLN A 96 3.48 10.57 11.79
CA GLN A 96 3.45 11.40 10.59
C GLN A 96 2.38 12.50 10.70
N TYR A 97 1.16 12.12 11.10
CA TYR A 97 0.04 13.06 11.21
C TYR A 97 0.23 14.05 12.35
N GLU A 98 0.81 13.65 13.47
CA GLU A 98 1.17 14.56 14.56
C GLU A 98 2.17 15.62 14.10
N ARG A 99 3.20 15.23 13.33
CA ARG A 99 4.14 16.20 12.73
C ARG A 99 3.44 17.15 11.77
N LEU A 100 2.57 16.62 10.91
CA LEU A 100 1.81 17.44 9.97
C LEU A 100 0.90 18.42 10.70
N ALA A 101 0.16 17.97 11.72
CA ALA A 101 -0.69 18.80 12.55
C ALA A 101 0.12 19.90 13.25
N ASN A 102 1.28 19.56 13.83
CA ASN A 102 2.19 20.54 14.42
C ASN A 102 2.68 21.58 13.41
N ASN A 103 3.01 21.16 12.19
CA ASN A 103 3.40 22.10 11.14
C ASN A 103 2.23 22.99 10.73
N LEU A 104 1.01 22.46 10.64
CA LEU A 104 -0.17 23.25 10.25
C LEU A 104 -0.60 24.24 11.34
N ARG A 105 -0.32 23.95 12.62
CA ARG A 105 -0.64 24.84 13.74
C ARG A 105 -0.02 26.24 13.60
N CYS A 106 1.11 26.40 12.91
CA CYS A 106 1.72 27.73 12.72
C CYS A 106 0.93 28.65 11.77
N TYR A 107 -0.03 28.10 11.02
CA TYR A 107 -0.91 28.86 10.14
C TYR A 107 -2.28 29.16 10.75
N LEU A 108 -2.53 28.72 11.99
CA LEU A 108 -3.75 29.10 12.70
C LEU A 108 -3.67 30.58 13.08
N VAL A 109 -4.69 31.35 12.70
CA VAL A 109 -4.86 32.71 13.22
C VAL A 109 -5.26 32.56 14.69
N SER A 110 -4.45 33.09 15.60
CA SER A 110 -4.80 33.18 17.02
C SER A 110 -6.10 33.98 17.16
N GLU A 111 -7.12 33.40 17.77
CA GLU A 111 -8.41 34.07 18.04
C GLU A 111 -8.29 35.24 19.06
N ASP A 112 -7.09 35.59 19.53
CA ASP A 112 -6.83 36.66 20.49
C ASP A 112 -6.81 38.08 19.89
N ALA A 113 -7.43 38.28 18.72
CA ALA A 113 -7.60 39.61 18.11
C ALA A 113 -9.08 40.01 18.06
N ALA A 114 -9.75 40.03 19.22
CA ALA A 114 -11.03 40.70 19.43
C ALA A 114 -11.10 41.31 20.84
#